data_AF-A0A383VPZ5-F1
#
_entry.id   AF-A0A383VPZ5-F1
#
_cell.length_a   1.000
_cell.length_b   1.000
_cell.length_c   1.000
_cell.angle_alpha   90.00
_cell.angle_beta   90.00
_cell.angle_gamma   90.00
#
_symmetry.space_group_name_H-M   'P 1'
#
loop_
_entity.id
_entity.type
_entity.pdbx_description
1 polymer ?
#
loop_
_entity_poly.entity_id
_entity_poly.type
_entity_poly.pdbx_seq_one_letter_code
_entity_poly.pdbx_strand_id
1 'polypeptide(L)'
;MGLVEDAFGISGLQDVIQEFQASHPLLKVLMDDLIIDEERRTASAFFTATAAHLLPSREGVPATGHVSTVQGVDRFQFDRQGRCTSIQSTRQRFTDEEGLQLIDWDTA
;
A
#
# COMPACT_ATOMS: atom_id res chain seq x y z
N MET A 1 2.82 -8.93 -13.78
CA MET A 1 1.83 -9.14 -12.70
C MET A 1 2.57 -9.86 -11.59
N GLY A 2 3.18 -9.13 -10.66
CA GLY A 2 3.99 -9.74 -9.59
C GLY A 2 3.07 -10.31 -8.52
N LEU A 3 3.26 -11.59 -8.19
CA LEU A 3 2.71 -12.17 -6.97
C LEU A 3 3.28 -11.38 -5.80
N VAL A 4 2.44 -10.84 -4.93
CA VAL A 4 2.92 -10.31 -3.65
C VAL A 4 3.31 -11.56 -2.85
N GLU A 5 4.60 -11.87 -2.80
CA GLU A 5 5.13 -12.96 -1.99
C GLU A 5 4.97 -12.62 -0.50
N ASP A 6 4.73 -13.64 0.31
CA ASP A 6 4.71 -13.50 1.76
C ASP A 6 6.07 -12.97 2.24
N ALA A 7 6.04 -11.89 3.02
CA ALA A 7 7.23 -11.32 3.64
C ALA A 7 7.43 -11.87 5.05
N PHE A 8 8.62 -12.41 5.34
CA PHE A 8 8.94 -12.95 6.64
C PHE A 8 9.97 -12.09 7.38
N GLY A 9 9.63 -11.72 8.62
CA GLY A 9 10.48 -10.87 9.46
C GLY A 9 10.54 -9.41 9.01
N ILE A 10 11.28 -8.61 9.78
CA ILE A 10 11.40 -7.17 9.54
C ILE A 10 12.11 -6.88 8.22
N SER A 11 13.19 -7.62 7.89
CA SER A 11 13.94 -7.43 6.65
C SER A 11 13.07 -7.71 5.42
N GLY A 12 12.33 -8.82 5.40
CA GLY A 12 11.44 -9.13 4.27
C GLY A 12 10.34 -8.08 4.09
N LEU A 13 9.76 -7.58 5.19
CA LEU A 13 8.78 -6.50 5.12
C LEU A 13 9.39 -5.20 4.58
N GLN A 14 10.61 -4.86 5.00
CA GLN A 14 11.35 -3.70 4.49
C GLN A 14 11.61 -3.81 2.98
N ASP A 15 12.02 -4.99 2.50
CA ASP A 15 12.28 -5.22 1.09
C ASP A 15 11.02 -5.01 0.24
N VAL A 16 9.88 -5.57 0.69
CA VAL A 16 8.59 -5.36 0.01
C VAL A 16 8.21 -3.87 -0.02
N ILE A 17 8.33 -3.16 1.10
CA ILE A 17 7.99 -1.72 1.16
C ILE A 17 8.90 -0.91 0.21
N GLN A 18 10.20 -1.18 0.22
CA GLN A 18 11.17 -0.47 -0.61
C GLN A 18 10.93 -0.71 -2.11
N GLU A 19 10.56 -1.93 -2.50
CA GLU A 19 10.23 -2.25 -3.89
C GLU A 19 9.08 -1.38 -4.42
N PHE A 20 8.00 -1.29 -3.62
CA PHE A 20 6.86 -0.46 -3.99
C PHE A 20 7.20 1.03 -4.01
N GLN A 21 7.93 1.54 -3.01
CA GLN A 21 8.26 2.96 -2.93
C GLN A 21 9.23 3.41 -4.04
N ALA A 22 10.17 2.57 -4.43
CA ALA A 22 11.16 2.89 -5.46
C ALA A 22 10.52 3.26 -6.81
N SER A 23 9.42 2.59 -7.15
CA SER A 23 8.72 2.77 -8.44
C SER A 23 7.60 3.82 -8.38
N HIS A 24 7.17 4.20 -7.17
CA HIS A 24 6.01 5.07 -6.92
C HIS A 24 6.39 6.24 -6.00
N PRO A 25 7.18 7.22 -6.49
CA PRO A 25 7.67 8.33 -5.66
C PRO A 25 6.56 9.25 -5.12
N LEU A 26 5.36 9.18 -5.71
CA LEU A 26 4.18 9.92 -5.28
C LEU A 26 3.17 9.04 -4.55
N LEU A 27 3.58 7.86 -4.05
CA LEU A 27 2.71 6.99 -3.26
C LEU A 27 2.17 7.75 -2.05
N LYS A 28 0.85 7.86 -1.98
CA LYS A 28 0.11 8.43 -0.87
C LYS A 28 -0.80 7.37 -0.28
N VAL A 29 -0.75 7.17 1.03
CA VAL A 29 -1.65 6.28 1.76
C VAL A 29 -2.40 7.11 2.79
N LEU A 30 -3.72 7.03 2.77
CA LEU A 30 -4.62 7.64 3.73
C LEU A 30 -5.29 6.54 4.51
N MET A 31 -5.25 6.64 5.84
CA MET A 31 -6.03 5.76 6.70
C MET A 31 -7.44 6.34 6.81
N ASP A 32 -8.42 5.55 6.41
CA ASP A 32 -9.83 5.95 6.39
C ASP A 32 -10.49 5.64 7.74
N ASP A 33 -10.16 4.49 8.33
CA ASP A 33 -10.69 4.05 9.62
C ASP A 33 -9.73 3.08 10.33
N LEU A 34 -9.90 2.93 11.64
CA LEU A 34 -9.12 2.05 12.49
C LEU A 34 -9.99 1.42 13.57
N ILE A 35 -10.08 0.08 13.54
CA ILE A 35 -10.76 -0.70 14.57
C ILE A 35 -9.70 -1.43 15.39
N ILE A 36 -9.75 -1.29 16.72
CA ILE A 36 -8.83 -1.95 17.66
C ILE A 36 -9.64 -2.89 18.56
N ASP A 37 -9.18 -4.14 18.67
CA ASP A 37 -9.70 -5.13 19.63
C ASP A 37 -8.56 -5.50 20.59
N GLU A 38 -8.56 -4.86 21.76
CA GLU A 38 -7.51 -5.04 22.77
C GLU A 38 -7.53 -6.44 23.39
N GLU A 39 -8.72 -7.04 23.53
CA GLU A 39 -8.87 -8.38 24.10
C GLU A 39 -8.23 -9.43 23.20
N ARG A 40 -8.44 -9.30 21.89
CA ARG A 40 -7.85 -10.18 20.88
C ARG A 40 -6.46 -9.73 20.42
N ARG A 41 -6.02 -8.55 20.85
CA ARG A 41 -4.77 -7.89 20.42
C ARG A 41 -4.67 -7.82 18.90
N THR A 42 -5.72 -7.32 18.28
CA THR A 42 -5.77 -7.10 16.84
C THR A 42 -6.13 -5.67 16.51
N ALA A 43 -5.72 -5.23 15.32
CA ALA A 43 -6.21 -3.99 14.75
C ALA A 43 -6.55 -4.22 13.28
N SER A 44 -7.56 -3.53 12.77
CA SER A 44 -7.89 -3.47 11.35
C SER A 44 -7.81 -2.01 10.90
N ALA A 45 -6.85 -1.69 10.04
CA ALA A 45 -6.72 -0.38 9.43
C ALA A 45 -7.30 -0.41 8.02
N PHE A 46 -8.30 0.41 7.77
CA PHE A 46 -8.88 0.61 6.45
C PHE A 46 -8.16 1.78 5.80
N PHE A 47 -7.80 1.63 4.54
CA PHE A 47 -7.01 2.64 3.85
C PHE A 47 -7.39 2.79 2.39
N THR A 48 -7.11 3.98 1.88
CA THR A 48 -7.09 4.31 0.48
C THR A 48 -5.69 4.76 0.11
N ALA A 49 -5.11 4.15 -0.92
CA ALA A 49 -3.79 4.47 -1.42
C ALA A 49 -3.85 4.90 -2.89
N THR A 50 -3.14 5.97 -3.24
CA THR A 50 -2.96 6.42 -4.62
C THR A 50 -1.49 6.29 -4.98
N ALA A 51 -1.21 5.67 -6.12
CA ALA A 51 0.16 5.45 -6.59
C ALA A 51 0.25 5.73 -8.10
N ALA A 52 1.35 6.37 -8.49
CA ALA A 52 1.71 6.59 -9.89
C ALA A 52 3.01 5.82 -10.20
N HIS A 53 3.00 4.96 -11.21
CA HIS A 53 4.17 4.17 -11.60
C HIS A 53 5.08 5.00 -12.50
N LEU A 54 5.97 5.78 -11.88
CA LEU A 54 6.75 6.83 -12.55
C LEU A 54 8.23 6.48 -12.75
N LEU A 55 8.74 5.49 -12.01
CA LEU A 55 10.12 5.04 -12.09
C LEU A 55 10.16 3.54 -12.39
N PRO A 56 11.22 3.03 -13.04
CA PRO A 56 11.37 1.60 -13.27
C PRO A 56 11.41 0.82 -11.95
N SER A 57 10.89 -0.42 -11.97
CA SER A 57 11.04 -1.33 -10.82
C SER A 57 12.49 -1.77 -10.62
N ARG A 58 12.83 -2.35 -9.45
CA ARG A 58 14.18 -2.90 -9.24
C ARG A 58 14.48 -4.08 -10.17
N GLU A 59 13.44 -4.79 -10.61
CA GLU A 59 13.53 -5.83 -11.64
C GLU A 59 13.67 -5.28 -13.07
N GLY A 60 13.74 -3.95 -13.24
CA GLY A 60 13.93 -3.30 -14.53
C GLY A 60 12.66 -3.18 -15.36
N VAL A 61 11.47 -3.36 -14.76
CA VAL A 61 10.20 -3.14 -15.45
C VAL A 61 10.06 -1.64 -15.76
N PRO A 62 9.85 -1.23 -17.02
CA PRO A 62 9.74 0.19 -17.36
C PRO A 62 8.55 0.87 -16.68
N ALA A 63 8.73 2.14 -16.32
CA ALA A 63 7.66 2.98 -15.82
C ALA A 63 6.52 3.07 -16.84
N THR A 64 5.27 2.94 -16.37
CA THR A 64 4.09 2.97 -17.27
C THR A 64 3.36 4.32 -17.24
N GLY A 65 3.65 5.18 -16.27
CA GLY A 65 2.92 6.43 -16.06
C GLY A 65 1.50 6.23 -15.50
N HIS A 66 1.06 4.99 -15.29
CA HIS A 66 -0.29 4.70 -14.81
C HIS A 66 -0.47 5.16 -13.37
N VAL A 67 -1.59 5.85 -13.14
CA VAL A 67 -2.09 6.18 -11.82
C VAL A 67 -3.13 5.15 -11.42
N SER A 68 -3.07 4.68 -10.18
CA SER A 68 -4.07 3.77 -9.65
C SER A 68 -4.42 4.12 -8.22
N THR A 69 -5.68 3.85 -7.87
CA THR A 69 -6.19 3.96 -6.51
C THR A 69 -6.50 2.56 -6.01
N VAL A 70 -6.12 2.28 -4.78
CA VAL A 70 -6.34 1.00 -4.12
C VAL A 70 -7.06 1.28 -2.82
N GLN A 71 -8.12 0.53 -2.56
CA GLN A 71 -8.72 0.48 -1.23
C GLN A 71 -8.37 -0.86 -0.61
N GLY A 72 -8.11 -0.87 0.69
CA GLY A 72 -7.67 -2.07 1.36
C GLY A 72 -7.94 -2.07 2.85
N VAL A 73 -7.73 -3.25 3.43
CA VAL A 73 -7.67 -3.44 4.88
C VAL A 73 -6.41 -4.19 5.24
N ASP A 74 -5.67 -3.65 6.21
CA ASP A 74 -4.57 -4.34 6.84
C ASP A 74 -5.02 -4.81 8.22
N ARG A 75 -4.92 -6.12 8.45
CA ARG A 75 -5.21 -6.73 9.75
C ARG A 75 -3.90 -7.07 10.45
N PHE A 76 -3.74 -6.51 11.63
CA PHE A 76 -2.55 -6.66 12.47
C PHE A 76 -2.85 -7.58 13.64
N GLN A 77 -1.88 -8.44 13.98
CA GLN A 77 -1.85 -9.18 15.24
C GLN A 77 -0.68 -8.69 16.08
N PHE A 78 -0.89 -8.58 17.39
CA PHE A 78 0.13 -8.13 18.33
C PHE A 78 0.39 -9.17 19.43
N ASP A 79 1.64 -9.22 19.90
CA ASP A 79 2.01 -9.98 21.09
C ASP A 79 1.66 -9.25 22.41
N ARG A 80 2.00 -9.86 23.55
CA ARG A 80 1.75 -9.29 24.89
C ARG A 80 2.53 -8.00 25.15
N GLN A 81 3.59 -7.75 24.40
CA GLN A 81 4.45 -6.58 24.51
C GLN A 81 4.05 -5.49 23.51
N GLY A 82 2.97 -5.68 22.74
CA GLY A 82 2.48 -4.73 21.73
C GLY A 82 3.28 -4.76 20.43
N ARG A 83 4.14 -5.76 20.20
CA ARG A 83 4.87 -5.89 18.93
C ARG A 83 3.99 -6.54 17.89
N CYS A 84 3.97 -5.99 16.68
CA CYS A 84 3.27 -6.59 15.55
C CYS A 84 3.94 -7.93 15.18
N THR A 85 3.15 -9.01 15.19
CA THR A 85 3.62 -10.36 14.87
C THR A 85 3.22 -10.81 13.47
N SER A 86 2.14 -10.25 12.92
CA SER A 86 1.70 -10.52 11.55
C SER A 86 0.84 -9.39 11.01
N ILE A 87 0.89 -9.24 9.68
CA ILE A 87 0.04 -8.33 8.91
C ILE A 87 -0.61 -9.16 7.81
N GLN A 88 -1.93 -9.08 7.69
CA GLN A 88 -2.67 -9.65 6.57
C GLN A 88 -3.34 -8.50 5.81
N SER A 89 -2.85 -8.25 4.59
CA SER A 89 -3.36 -7.20 3.72
C SER A 89 -4.32 -7.76 2.69
N THR A 90 -5.53 -7.19 2.61
CA THR A 90 -6.45 -7.43 1.48
C THR A 90 -6.64 -6.12 0.72
N ARG A 91 -6.50 -6.17 -0.60
CA ARG A 91 -6.48 -4.96 -1.45
C ARG A 91 -7.38 -5.15 -2.65
N GLN A 92 -8.17 -4.13 -2.96
CA GLN A 92 -8.93 -4.02 -4.20
C GLN A 92 -8.36 -2.85 -4.99
N ARG A 93 -7.80 -3.16 -6.17
CA ARG A 93 -7.22 -2.17 -7.06
C ARG A 93 -8.28 -1.68 -8.03
N PHE A 94 -8.43 -0.37 -8.12
CA PHE A 94 -9.16 0.30 -9.18
C PHE A 94 -8.14 0.96 -10.10
N THR A 95 -8.15 0.56 -11.37
CA THR A 95 -7.34 1.22 -12.40
C THR A 95 -8.28 2.19 -13.09
N ASP A 96 -8.07 3.48 -12.87
CA ASP A 96 -8.79 4.51 -13.61
C ASP A 96 -8.22 4.54 -15.04
N GLU A 97 -8.79 3.75 -15.94
CA GLU A 97 -8.67 4.06 -17.37
C GLU A 97 -9.52 5.29 -17.74
N GLU A 98 -10.48 5.70 -16.89
CA GLU A 98 -11.40 6.83 -17.11
C GLU A 98 -11.18 8.06 -16.20
N GLY A 99 -10.27 7.99 -15.22
CA GLY A 99 -10.03 9.05 -14.22
C GLY A 99 -8.99 10.12 -14.60
N LEU A 100 -8.59 10.19 -15.88
CA LEU A 100 -7.72 11.26 -16.41
C LEU A 100 -8.47 12.57 -16.71
N GLN A 101 -9.60 12.85 -16.03
CA GLN A 101 -10.19 14.18 -16.08
C GLN A 101 -9.53 15.09 -15.03
N LEU A 102 -8.51 15.81 -15.52
CA LEU A 102 -8.04 17.11 -15.04
C LEU A 102 -7.70 17.21 -13.55
N ILE A 103 -6.43 16.93 -13.22
CA ILE A 103 -5.74 17.78 -12.24
C ILE A 103 -5.44 19.09 -12.98
N ASP A 104 -6.31 20.08 -12.81
CA ASP A 104 -6.05 21.45 -13.22
C ASP A 104 -4.99 22.04 -12.28
N TRP A 105 -3.80 22.32 -12.81
CA TRP A 105 -2.68 22.85 -12.04
C TRP A 105 -2.73 24.39 -11.90
N ASP A 106 -3.73 25.06 -12.48
CA ASP A 106 -3.84 26.52 -12.52
C ASP A 106 -4.60 27.16 -11.32
N THR A 107 -4.86 26.42 -10.23
CA THR A 107 -5.56 26.97 -9.03
C THR A 107 -4.76 26.91 -7.71
N ALA A 108 -3.44 27.08 -7.75
CA ALA A 108 -2.60 27.31 -6.56
C ALA A 108 -2.08 28.75 -6.47
#